data_AF-A0A2P5GI38-F1
#
_entry.id   AF-A0A2P5GI38-F1
#
_cell.length_a   1.000
_cell.length_b   1.000
_cell.length_c   1.000
_cell.angle_alpha   90.00
_cell.angle_beta   90.00
_cell.angle_gamma   90.00
#
_symmetry.space_group_name_H-M   'P 1'
#
loop_
_entity.id
_entity.type
_entity.pdbx_description
1 polymer ?
#
loop_
_entity_poly.entity_id
_entity_poly.type
_entity_poly.pdbx_seq_one_letter_code
_entity_poly.pdbx_strand_id
1 'polypeptide(L)' 'MLTKNSTIETAVNTADNMYQLLDLMYTHFKSMDDDQKESLVGLCYELSCQISTWMNAEEKRRNG' A
#
# COMPACT_ATOMS: atom_id res chain seq x y z
N MET A 1 3.07 -7.52 -6.81
CA MET A 1 2.19 -8.00 -5.73
C MET A 1 3.08 -8.57 -4.64
N LEU A 2 2.99 -8.07 -3.40
CA LEU A 2 3.79 -8.61 -2.29
C LEU A 2 3.37 -10.05 -1.99
N THR A 3 4.35 -10.93 -1.86
CA THR A 3 4.20 -12.31 -1.43
C THR A 3 4.90 -12.52 -0.10
N LYS A 4 4.60 -13.63 0.59
CA LYS A 4 5.24 -14.00 1.86
C LYS A 4 6.78 -14.06 1.77
N ASN A 5 7.33 -14.31 0.58
CA ASN A 5 8.78 -14.39 0.33
C ASN A 5 9.37 -13.11 -0.24
N SER A 6 8.58 -12.04 -0.34
CA SER A 6 9.08 -10.75 -0.83
C SER A 6 10.13 -10.18 0.11
N THR A 7 11.09 -9.46 -0.45
CA THR A 7 12.14 -8.79 0.31
C THR A 7 11.60 -7.58 1.05
N ILE A 8 12.34 -7.11 2.07
CA ILE A 8 12.05 -5.83 2.73
C ILE A 8 12.02 -4.66 1.74
N GLU A 9 12.90 -4.67 0.75
CA GLU A 9 12.94 -3.68 -0.32
C GLU A 9 11.62 -3.63 -1.11
N THR A 10 11.05 -4.79 -1.44
CA THR A 10 9.75 -4.84 -2.13
C THR A 10 8.64 -4.25 -1.25
N ALA A 11 8.67 -4.52 0.06
CA ALA A 11 7.70 -3.98 1.01
C ALA A 11 7.82 -2.46 1.16
N VAL A 12 9.05 -1.94 1.22
CA VAL A 12 9.36 -0.50 1.23
C VAL A 12 8.84 0.16 -0.05
N ASN A 13 9.16 -0.39 -1.23
CA ASN A 13 8.67 0.15 -2.50
C ASN A 13 7.12 0.17 -2.57
N THR A 14 6.46 -0.84 -1.97
CA THR A 14 4.99 -0.87 -1.91
C THR A 14 4.44 0.23 -0.99
N ALA A 15 5.10 0.48 0.15
CA ALA A 15 4.75 1.57 1.05
C ALA A 15 4.97 2.95 0.41
N ASP A 16 6.06 3.13 -0.32
CA ASP A 16 6.35 4.37 -1.05
C ASP A 16 5.32 4.63 -2.16
N ASN A 17 4.91 3.60 -2.90
CA ASN A 17 3.84 3.72 -3.89
C ASN A 17 2.51 4.16 -3.24
N MET A 18 2.17 3.58 -2.09
CA MET A 18 0.97 3.96 -1.34
C MET A 18 1.05 5.41 -0.85
N TYR A 19 2.22 5.82 -0.34
CA TYR A 19 2.47 7.19 0.09
C TYR A 19 2.29 8.19 -1.05
N GLN A 20 2.88 7.93 -2.22
CA GLN A 20 2.74 8.80 -3.39
C GLN A 20 1.29 8.89 -3.88
N LEU A 21 0.54 7.78 -3.79
CA LEU A 21 -0.87 7.76 -4.17
C LEU A 21 -1.73 8.60 -3.21
N LEU A 22 -1.48 8.49 -1.90
CA LEU A 22 -2.14 9.31 -0.89
C LEU A 22 -1.82 10.80 -1.06
N ASP A 23 -0.58 11.15 -1.41
CA ASP A 23 -0.17 12.52 -1.68
C ASP A 23 -0.85 13.10 -2.93
N LEU A 24 -0.93 12.31 -4.01
CA LEU A 24 -1.68 12.67 -5.22
C LEU A 24 -3.16 12.94 -4.88
N MET A 25 -3.78 12.02 -4.14
CA MET A 25 -5.17 12.16 -3.71
C MET A 25 -5.36 13.40 -2.85
N TYR A 26 -4.48 13.64 -1.87
CA TYR A 26 -4.57 14.80 -0.99
C TYR A 26 -4.44 16.11 -1.79
N THR A 27 -3.46 16.18 -2.69
CA THR A 27 -3.18 17.37 -3.52
C THR A 27 -4.34 17.71 -4.45
N HIS A 28 -4.99 16.69 -5.03
CA HIS A 28 -6.03 16.87 -6.05
C HIS A 28 -7.44 16.52 -5.58
N PHE A 29 -7.65 16.33 -4.26
CA PHE A 29 -8.88 15.78 -3.71
C PHE A 29 -10.14 16.53 -4.15
N LYS A 30 -10.06 17.87 -4.21
CA LYS A 30 -11.18 18.73 -4.58
C LYS A 30 -11.50 18.71 -6.08
N SER A 31 -10.54 18.37 -6.92
CA SER A 31 -10.70 18.31 -8.39
C SER A 31 -11.05 16.91 -8.89
N MET A 32 -10.89 15.88 -8.06
CA MET A 32 -11.27 14.51 -8.39
C MET A 32 -12.79 14.32 -8.29
N ASP A 33 -13.35 13.56 -9.24
CA ASP A 33 -14.71 13.04 -9.12
C ASP A 33 -14.78 11.90 -8.09
N ASP A 34 -16.00 11.44 -7.78
CA ASP A 34 -16.21 10.46 -6.72
C ASP A 34 -15.72 9.05 -7.12
N ASP A 35 -15.84 8.68 -8.40
CA ASP A 35 -15.34 7.39 -8.92
C ASP A 35 -13.81 7.33 -8.86
N GLN A 36 -13.13 8.44 -9.16
CA GLN A 36 -11.68 8.58 -9.02
C GLN A 36 -11.26 8.45 -7.56
N LYS A 37 -11.95 9.13 -6.63
CA LYS A 37 -11.65 9.02 -5.20
C LYS A 37 -11.82 7.59 -4.72
N GLU A 38 -12.94 6.95 -5.04
CA GLU A 38 -13.22 5.57 -4.63
C GLU A 38 -12.16 4.60 -5.18
N SER A 39 -11.83 4.72 -6.47
CA SER A 39 -10.80 3.90 -7.11
C SER A 39 -9.42 4.05 -6.45
N LEU A 40 -9.00 5.29 -6.17
CA LEU A 40 -7.70 5.58 -5.58
C LEU A 40 -7.64 5.18 -4.10
N VAL A 41 -8.73 5.37 -3.34
CA VAL A 41 -8.87 4.82 -1.97
C VAL A 41 -8.75 3.29 -2.01
N GLY A 42 -9.43 2.63 -2.94
CA GLY A 42 -9.37 1.18 -3.12
C GLY A 42 -7.95 0.68 -3.40
N LEU A 43 -7.21 1.38 -4.25
CA LEU A 43 -5.79 1.09 -4.51
C LEU A 43 -4.91 1.29 -3.27
N CYS A 44 -5.11 2.37 -2.50
CA CYS A 44 -4.39 2.58 -1.24
C CYS A 44 -4.68 1.44 -0.24
N TYR A 45 -5.94 1.04 -0.13
CA TYR A 45 -6.36 -0.07 0.72
C TYR A 45 -5.68 -1.38 0.33
N GLU A 46 -5.65 -1.71 -0.96
CA GLU A 46 -4.98 -2.91 -1.48
C GLU A 46 -3.47 -2.91 -1.16
N LEU A 47 -2.78 -1.79 -1.39
CA LEU A 47 -1.36 -1.65 -1.04
C LEU A 47 -1.13 -1.81 0.47
N SER A 48 -2.01 -1.25 1.30
CA SER A 48 -1.94 -1.40 2.76
C SER A 48 -2.12 -2.85 3.21
N CYS A 49 -3.03 -3.59 2.58
CA CYS A 49 -3.26 -5.01 2.84
C CYS A 49 -2.02 -5.85 2.49
N GLN A 50 -1.38 -5.55 1.37
CA GLN A 50 -0.15 -6.21 0.92
C GLN A 50 1.00 -5.98 1.92
N ILE A 51 1.18 -4.75 2.40
CA ILE A 51 2.20 -4.41 3.42
C ILE A 51 1.92 -5.14 4.73
N SER A 52 0.68 -5.08 5.23
CA SER A 52 0.28 -5.77 6.47
C SER A 52 0.49 -7.28 6.39
N THR A 53 0.13 -7.89 5.25
CA THR A 53 0.36 -9.33 5.01
C THR A 53 1.84 -9.68 5.06
N TRP A 54 2.69 -8.85 4.44
CA TRP A 54 4.13 -9.04 4.48
C TRP A 54 4.70 -8.88 5.89
N MET A 55 4.29 -7.84 6.63
CA MET A 55 4.74 -7.60 8.01
C MET A 55 4.40 -8.77 8.92
N ASN A 56 3.17 -9.30 8.84
CA ASN A 56 2.75 -10.48 9.61
C ASN A 56 3.56 -11.73 9.25
N ALA A 57 3.93 -11.90 7.99
CA ALA A 57 4.78 -13.01 7.55
C ALA A 57 6.22 -12.85 8.07
N GLU A 58 6.76 -11.64 8.03
CA GLU A 58 8.10 -11.32 8.53
C GLU A 58 8.21 -11.48 10.04
N GLU A 59 7.22 -11.04 10.80
CA GLU A 59 7.16 -11.26 12.26
C GLU A 59 7.22 -12.75 12.60
N LYS A 60 6.44 -13.59 11.89
CA LYS A 60 6.48 -15.05 12.06
C LYS A 60 7.83 -15.66 11.69
N ARG A 61 8.57 -15.09 10.72
CA ARG A 61 9.92 -15.55 10.38
C ARG A 61 10.95 -15.21 11.45
N ARG A 62 10.80 -14.06 12.11
CA ARG A 62 11.75 -13.59 13.14
C ARG A 62 11.52 -14.24 14.50
N ASN A 63 10.26 -14.51 14.83
CA ASN A 63 9.84 -14.99 16.15
C ASN A 63 9.42 -16.47 16.16
N GLY A 64 9.47 -17.14 15.01
CA GLY A 64 9.15 -18.56 14.84
C GLY A 64 10.33 -19.49 15.06
#